data_AF-A0A4T0WAR0-F1
#
_entry.id   AF-A0A4T0WAR0-F1
#
_cell.length_a   1.000
_cell.length_b   1.000
_cell.length_c   1.000
_cell.angle_alpha   90.00
_cell.angle_beta   90.00
_cell.angle_gamma   90.00
#
_symmetry.space_group_name_H-M   'P 1'
#
loop_
_entity.id
_entity.type
_entity.pdbx_description
1 polymer ?
#
loop_
_entity_poly.entity_id
_entity_poly.type
_entity_poly.pdbx_seq_one_letter_code
_entity_poly.pdbx_strand_id
1 'polypeptide(L)'
;MLEAKDDTSRFVGLALLKSLLDNSEELRNDSETVLGLWESISPKFLDRLVRTGISAQATQKDAKNMMDLAVSVIHTFTLLLPDQSRRDKRLVGRLPLLVSSLLQSSEETSKLITQTIHTLVTFPEGAKAFSEVDDALPASPKWIKSVVDFIKKLLTSRPTPEARNAYTIAAASLLEVYPTEASKLLFTSDVKEDKPFSYLFITLLLTDTRATLPRLLELLNDSIYPAIAQRLGSAFDVTTHFIGYLVRSLDDEMSSSSNLIMPPEFLLKIRRTISEAMSLAIEFLRDRWDASVAGTFGLHPDSRTKETDTSMGKRLTISWESKKDTIHEDPLILAAVRSLALWLREDDNELLRKEAAGLTDMFIDLYNASSPAGLDFRSPVLVGLEGILTEKAGLEEFSTHNGWEALTKDLLGIHQHTSTASDENEAARAVQIVRILLPIVESEVTGSREEWMALVTAVAAWEAPEAEQPLLVQEAQVAVLQLSTALLVGATEGMKRRYVHSTSAILGIAARLEEHVGDDHPLRESLVDVLQTLGRFR
;
A
#
# COMPACT_ATOMS: atom_id res chain seq x y z
N MET A 1 24.91 43.43 -4.54
CA MET A 1 24.16 43.32 -3.26
C MET A 1 23.90 41.87 -2.88
N LEU A 2 23.42 41.02 -3.80
CA LEU A 2 23.16 39.60 -3.51
C LEU A 2 24.42 38.81 -3.08
N GLU A 3 25.60 39.20 -3.59
CA GLU A 3 26.90 38.61 -3.24
C GLU A 3 27.60 39.27 -2.04
N ALA A 4 26.97 40.26 -1.39
CA ALA A 4 27.59 40.98 -0.26
C ALA A 4 27.96 40.02 0.88
N LYS A 5 28.93 40.40 1.72
CA LYS A 5 29.37 39.54 2.85
C LYS A 5 28.42 39.61 4.05
N ASP A 6 27.75 40.74 4.26
CA ASP A 6 26.83 40.97 5.37
C ASP A 6 25.39 40.57 5.00
N ASP A 7 24.68 40.00 5.98
CA ASP A 7 23.33 39.46 5.77
C ASP A 7 22.28 40.57 5.57
N THR A 8 22.50 41.78 6.10
CA THR A 8 21.60 42.94 5.90
C THR A 8 21.57 43.38 4.43
N SER A 9 22.73 43.54 3.80
CA SER A 9 22.82 43.91 2.38
C SER A 9 22.24 42.83 1.47
N ARG A 10 22.42 41.54 1.82
CA ARG A 10 21.77 40.44 1.10
C ARG A 10 20.26 40.47 1.24
N PHE A 11 19.75 40.71 2.44
CA PHE A 11 18.31 40.79 2.70
C PHE A 11 17.65 41.93 1.94
N VAL A 12 18.23 43.14 2.00
CA VAL A 12 17.77 44.29 1.21
C VAL A 12 17.87 43.99 -0.29
N GLY A 13 18.94 43.33 -0.71
CA GLY A 13 19.12 42.87 -2.09
C GLY A 13 18.00 41.94 -2.55
N LEU A 14 17.56 40.98 -1.73
CA LEU A 14 16.44 40.08 -2.03
C LEU A 14 15.11 40.82 -2.13
N ALA A 15 14.83 41.77 -1.23
CA ALA A 15 13.60 42.55 -1.26
C ALA A 15 13.51 43.40 -2.54
N LEU A 16 14.61 44.06 -2.92
CA LEU A 16 14.70 44.82 -4.17
C LEU A 16 14.58 43.91 -5.40
N LEU A 17 15.25 42.76 -5.39
CA LEU A 17 15.18 41.78 -6.47
C LEU A 17 13.75 41.30 -6.69
N LYS A 18 13.03 40.97 -5.61
CA LYS A 18 11.63 40.53 -5.71
C LYS A 18 10.75 41.63 -6.33
N SER A 19 10.87 42.86 -5.84
CA SER A 19 10.16 44.01 -6.40
C SER A 19 10.49 44.25 -7.88
N LEU A 20 11.74 44.04 -8.29
CA LEU A 20 12.14 44.20 -9.70
C LEU A 20 11.54 43.10 -10.58
N LEU A 21 11.60 41.84 -10.14
CA LEU A 21 11.02 40.70 -10.84
C LEU A 21 9.49 40.82 -10.96
N ASP A 22 8.81 41.40 -9.97
CA ASP A 22 7.35 41.57 -10.01
C ASP A 22 6.89 42.68 -10.96
N ASN A 23 7.74 43.68 -11.23
CA ASN A 23 7.38 44.87 -11.99
C ASN A 23 7.99 44.95 -13.40
N SER A 24 9.01 44.15 -13.73
CA SER A 24 9.65 44.15 -15.05
C SER A 24 9.34 42.87 -15.82
N GLU A 25 8.55 42.97 -16.89
CA GLU A 25 8.31 41.84 -17.81
C GLU A 25 9.53 41.56 -18.69
N GLU A 26 10.26 42.59 -19.11
CA GLU A 26 11.49 42.47 -19.91
C GLU A 26 12.53 41.61 -19.19
N LEU A 27 12.74 41.86 -17.90
CA LEU A 27 13.67 41.08 -17.07
C LEU A 27 13.21 39.63 -16.89
N ARG A 28 11.90 39.39 -16.77
CA ARG A 28 11.33 38.04 -16.62
C ARG A 28 11.49 37.19 -17.88
N ASN A 29 11.52 37.81 -19.04
CA ASN A 29 11.68 37.15 -20.33
C ASN A 29 13.15 36.95 -20.73
N ASP A 30 14.10 37.56 -20.00
CA ASP A 30 15.53 37.36 -20.20
C ASP A 30 16.07 36.21 -19.33
N SER A 31 16.03 35.00 -19.91
CA SER A 31 16.45 33.76 -19.25
C SER A 31 17.91 33.79 -18.75
N GLU A 32 18.82 34.43 -19.49
CA GLU A 32 20.24 34.50 -19.12
C GLU A 32 20.45 35.38 -17.89
N THR A 33 19.80 36.56 -17.88
CA THR A 33 19.86 37.46 -16.73
C THR A 33 19.17 36.85 -15.50
N VAL A 34 18.01 36.19 -15.65
CA VAL A 34 17.33 35.50 -14.54
C VAL A 34 18.20 34.40 -13.95
N LEU A 35 18.87 33.61 -14.80
CA LEU A 35 19.79 32.57 -14.34
C LEU A 35 20.98 33.15 -13.57
N GLY A 36 21.62 34.21 -14.10
CA GLY A 36 22.72 34.89 -13.42
C GLY A 36 22.31 35.48 -12.05
N LEU A 37 21.11 36.05 -11.97
CA LEU A 37 20.53 36.53 -10.70
C LEU A 37 20.29 35.40 -9.71
N TRP A 38 19.78 34.26 -10.17
CA TRP A 38 19.59 33.07 -9.33
C TRP A 38 20.92 32.56 -8.78
N GLU A 39 21.94 32.44 -9.63
CA GLU A 39 23.27 31.95 -9.26
C GLU A 39 23.97 32.84 -8.23
N SER A 40 23.77 34.15 -8.33
CA SER A 40 24.33 35.19 -7.46
C SER A 40 23.79 35.16 -6.02
N ILE A 41 22.64 34.52 -5.77
CA ILE A 41 22.07 34.41 -4.42
C ILE A 41 22.90 33.39 -3.62
N SER A 42 23.00 33.51 -2.29
CA SER A 42 23.63 32.47 -1.49
C SER A 42 22.60 31.39 -1.10
N PRO A 43 22.82 30.10 -1.47
CA PRO A 43 21.93 29.00 -1.07
C PRO A 43 21.75 28.92 0.45
N LYS A 44 22.87 28.95 1.18
CA LYS A 44 22.88 28.90 2.65
C LYS A 44 22.18 30.09 3.30
N PHE A 45 22.14 31.24 2.63
CA PHE A 45 21.43 32.40 3.14
C PHE A 45 19.91 32.22 3.03
N LEU A 46 19.41 31.78 1.86
CA LEU A 46 17.99 31.46 1.69
C LEU A 46 17.54 30.41 2.71
N ASP A 47 18.32 29.35 2.91
CA ASP A 47 17.96 28.27 3.84
C ASP A 47 17.90 28.78 5.30
N ARG A 48 18.80 29.70 5.67
CA ARG A 48 18.75 30.35 6.99
C ARG A 48 17.49 31.21 7.15
N LEU A 49 17.09 31.96 6.13
CA LEU A 49 15.88 32.81 6.20
C LEU A 49 14.61 31.95 6.38
N VAL A 50 14.49 30.86 5.61
CA VAL A 50 13.35 29.94 5.76
C VAL A 50 13.36 29.30 7.16
N ARG A 51 14.51 28.83 7.65
CA ARG A 51 14.62 28.22 8.99
C ARG A 51 14.38 29.18 10.14
N THR A 52 14.69 30.47 9.96
CA THR A 52 14.48 31.49 11.00
C THR A 52 12.99 31.65 11.33
N GLY A 53 12.11 31.42 10.36
CA GLY A 53 10.66 31.39 10.58
C GLY A 53 10.14 30.15 11.31
N ILE A 54 10.92 29.06 11.37
CA ILE A 54 10.51 27.75 11.94
C ILE A 54 10.81 27.66 13.46
N SER A 55 11.66 28.53 14.01
CA SER A 55 12.05 28.46 15.42
C SER A 55 10.90 28.79 16.37
N ALA A 56 10.73 28.04 17.47
CA ALA A 56 9.72 28.29 18.51
C ALA A 56 9.84 29.68 19.20
N GLN A 57 10.95 30.40 18.99
CA GLN A 57 11.14 31.79 19.41
C GLN A 57 10.59 32.83 18.40
N ALA A 58 10.03 32.40 17.26
CA ALA A 58 9.52 33.23 16.16
C ALA A 58 8.16 33.89 16.46
N THR A 59 7.95 34.37 17.68
CA THR A 59 6.87 35.32 17.99
C THR A 59 7.16 36.73 17.44
N GLN A 60 8.34 36.97 16.89
CA GLN A 60 8.72 38.24 16.27
C GLN A 60 8.23 38.32 14.81
N LYS A 61 7.46 39.36 14.52
CA LYS A 61 6.95 39.73 13.18
C LYS A 61 8.04 39.71 12.10
N ASP A 62 9.27 40.08 12.47
CA ASP A 62 10.40 40.16 11.54
C ASP A 62 10.88 38.78 11.07
N ALA A 63 10.82 37.74 11.91
CA ALA A 63 11.20 36.38 11.53
C ALA A 63 10.23 35.79 10.49
N LYS A 64 8.93 36.10 10.61
CA LYS A 64 7.92 35.71 9.61
C LYS A 64 8.11 36.43 8.29
N ASN A 65 8.33 37.74 8.32
CA ASN A 65 8.60 38.53 7.11
C ASN A 65 9.85 38.02 6.36
N MET A 66 10.88 37.58 7.09
CA MET A 66 12.09 37.00 6.49
C MET A 66 11.80 35.68 5.76
N MET A 67 11.01 34.79 6.37
CA MET A 67 10.58 33.54 5.74
C MET A 67 9.68 33.81 4.53
N ASP A 68 8.69 34.70 4.67
CA ASP A 68 7.74 35.04 3.61
C ASP A 68 8.48 35.59 2.38
N LEU A 69 9.45 36.50 2.58
CA LEU A 69 10.28 37.01 1.49
C LEU A 69 11.11 35.90 0.83
N ALA A 70 11.76 35.05 1.63
CA ALA A 70 12.60 33.97 1.10
C ALA A 70 11.78 32.96 0.28
N VAL A 71 10.63 32.52 0.79
CA VAL A 71 9.70 31.65 0.09
C VAL A 71 9.20 32.31 -1.19
N SER A 72 8.82 33.60 -1.12
CA SER A 72 8.32 34.32 -2.29
C SER A 72 9.38 34.42 -3.39
N VAL A 73 10.64 34.67 -3.05
CA VAL A 73 11.76 34.66 -4.01
C VAL A 73 11.95 33.26 -4.59
N ILE A 74 11.99 32.21 -3.76
CA ILE A 74 12.14 30.82 -4.23
C ILE A 74 11.00 30.46 -5.20
N HIS A 75 9.76 30.82 -4.86
CA HIS A 75 8.60 30.58 -5.70
C HIS A 75 8.71 31.30 -7.05
N THR A 76 9.06 32.59 -7.05
CA THR A 76 9.26 33.36 -8.28
C THR A 76 10.33 32.74 -9.18
N PHE A 77 11.48 32.33 -8.63
CA PHE A 77 12.51 31.66 -9.43
C PHE A 77 12.09 30.27 -9.91
N THR A 78 11.27 29.55 -9.14
CA THR A 78 10.69 28.27 -9.60
C THR A 78 9.86 28.46 -10.86
N LEU A 79 9.12 29.58 -10.97
CA LEU A 79 8.32 29.90 -12.16
C LEU A 79 9.17 30.42 -13.33
N LEU A 80 10.23 31.19 -13.08
CA LEU A 80 10.99 31.87 -14.13
C LEU A 80 12.18 31.08 -14.68
N LEU A 81 12.76 30.16 -13.90
CA LEU A 81 13.94 29.42 -14.33
C LEU A 81 13.61 28.41 -15.44
N PRO A 82 14.55 28.13 -16.36
CA PRO A 82 14.40 27.06 -17.34
C PRO A 82 14.39 25.69 -16.65
N ASP A 83 13.76 24.70 -17.29
CA ASP A 83 13.53 23.37 -16.71
C ASP A 83 14.81 22.69 -16.21
N GLN A 84 15.94 22.89 -16.88
CA GLN A 84 17.21 22.29 -16.48
C GLN A 84 17.71 22.83 -15.14
N SER A 85 17.49 24.12 -14.87
CA SER A 85 17.84 24.77 -13.60
C SER A 85 16.83 24.45 -12.48
N ARG A 86 15.56 24.15 -12.84
CA ARG A 86 14.54 23.71 -11.87
C ARG A 86 14.87 22.34 -11.26
N ARG A 87 15.54 21.47 -12.02
CA ARG A 87 15.98 20.13 -11.61
C ARG A 87 17.28 20.12 -10.81
N ASP A 88 17.98 21.25 -10.74
CA ASP A 88 19.23 21.36 -9.99
C ASP A 88 18.98 21.16 -8.48
N LYS A 89 19.97 20.57 -7.80
CA LYS A 89 20.02 20.38 -6.34
C LYS A 89 19.80 21.69 -5.59
N ARG A 90 20.11 22.83 -6.21
CA ARG A 90 19.85 24.15 -5.64
C ARG A 90 18.36 24.40 -5.41
N LEU A 91 17.44 23.96 -6.27
CA LEU A 91 16.01 24.08 -6.00
C LEU A 91 15.47 22.82 -5.33
N VAL A 92 15.75 21.65 -5.92
CA VAL A 92 15.23 20.36 -5.46
C VAL A 92 15.66 20.06 -4.01
N GLY A 93 16.91 20.37 -3.64
CA GLY A 93 17.43 20.14 -2.29
C GLY A 93 16.79 21.01 -1.20
N ARG A 94 15.94 21.98 -1.55
CA ARG A 94 15.18 22.79 -0.60
C ARG A 94 13.82 22.21 -0.23
N LEU A 95 13.37 21.16 -0.92
CA LEU A 95 12.08 20.51 -0.66
C LEU A 95 11.88 20.14 0.82
N PRO A 96 12.83 19.48 1.53
CA PRO A 96 12.63 19.15 2.94
C PRO A 96 12.40 20.40 3.83
N LEU A 97 13.07 21.50 3.52
CA LEU A 97 12.96 22.75 4.27
C LEU A 97 11.65 23.50 3.97
N LEU A 98 11.19 23.46 2.72
CA LEU A 98 9.89 24.01 2.31
C LEU A 98 8.73 23.21 2.94
N VAL A 99 8.86 21.89 2.98
CA VAL A 99 7.87 21.01 3.60
C VAL A 99 7.76 21.26 5.12
N SER A 100 8.90 21.30 5.82
CA SER A 100 8.90 21.56 7.28
C SER A 100 8.43 22.97 7.67
N SER A 101 8.51 23.95 6.77
CA SER A 101 7.98 25.31 7.02
C SER A 101 6.49 25.46 6.74
N LEU A 102 5.87 24.51 6.02
CA LEU A 102 4.49 24.59 5.54
C LEU A 102 3.50 24.82 6.69
N LEU A 103 3.56 24.01 7.75
CA LEU A 103 2.63 24.06 8.88
C LEU A 103 2.77 25.30 9.78
N GLN A 104 3.92 25.98 9.73
CA GLN A 104 4.21 27.14 10.59
C GLN A 104 4.08 28.48 9.84
N SER A 105 3.87 28.42 8.53
CA SER A 105 3.78 29.58 7.65
C SER A 105 2.40 30.26 7.67
N SER A 106 2.33 31.50 7.17
CA SER A 106 1.07 32.19 6.93
C SER A 106 0.31 31.53 5.78
N GLU A 107 -1.00 31.75 5.66
CA GLU A 107 -1.82 31.15 4.58
C GLU A 107 -1.30 31.47 3.17
N GLU A 108 -0.88 32.72 2.95
CA GLU A 108 -0.28 33.17 1.68
C GLU A 108 1.04 32.46 1.41
N THR A 109 1.91 32.36 2.41
CA THR A 109 3.20 31.67 2.28
C THR A 109 3.03 30.16 2.11
N SER A 110 2.10 29.52 2.83
CA SER A 110 1.75 28.12 2.63
C SER A 110 1.29 27.85 1.19
N LYS A 111 0.53 28.77 0.59
CA LYS A 111 0.10 28.68 -0.81
C LYS A 111 1.30 28.73 -1.76
N LEU A 112 2.26 29.63 -1.53
CA LEU A 112 3.47 29.71 -2.35
C LEU A 112 4.33 28.45 -2.20
N ILE A 113 4.52 27.96 -0.97
CA ILE A 113 5.24 26.72 -0.66
C ILE A 113 4.60 25.54 -1.40
N THR A 114 3.28 25.37 -1.29
CA THR A 114 2.57 24.25 -1.93
C THR A 114 2.66 24.30 -3.45
N GLN A 115 2.52 25.48 -4.06
CA GLN A 115 2.71 25.66 -5.50
C GLN A 115 4.15 25.37 -5.93
N THR A 116 5.14 25.83 -5.17
CA THR A 116 6.56 25.53 -5.44
C THR A 116 6.84 24.03 -5.35
N ILE A 117 6.38 23.37 -4.29
CA ILE A 117 6.52 21.91 -4.16
C ILE A 117 5.88 21.23 -5.36
N HIS A 118 4.64 21.59 -5.71
CA HIS A 118 3.93 21.02 -6.85
C HIS A 118 4.73 21.14 -8.15
N THR A 119 5.28 22.32 -8.46
CA THR A 119 6.11 22.52 -9.66
C THR A 119 7.42 21.75 -9.63
N LEU A 120 8.03 21.54 -8.46
CA LEU A 120 9.29 20.80 -8.38
C LEU A 120 9.05 19.28 -8.48
N VAL A 121 7.99 18.76 -7.88
CA VAL A 121 7.66 17.33 -7.91
C VAL A 121 7.12 16.85 -9.27
N THR A 122 6.80 17.75 -10.20
CA THR A 122 6.52 17.34 -11.59
C THR A 122 7.76 16.78 -12.30
N PHE A 123 8.96 16.99 -11.76
CA PHE A 123 10.21 16.43 -12.29
C PHE A 123 10.63 15.20 -11.46
N PRO A 124 11.24 14.16 -12.08
CA PRO A 124 11.68 12.95 -11.37
C PRO A 124 12.62 13.23 -10.20
N GLU A 125 13.54 14.18 -10.34
CA GLU A 125 14.50 14.57 -9.30
C GLU A 125 13.79 15.20 -8.10
N GLY A 126 12.78 16.04 -8.35
CA GLY A 126 11.96 16.66 -7.33
C GLY A 126 11.03 15.67 -6.63
N ALA A 127 10.40 14.76 -7.39
CA ALA A 127 9.59 13.69 -6.83
C ALA A 127 10.40 12.80 -5.89
N LYS A 128 11.62 12.41 -6.31
CA LYS A 128 12.54 11.62 -5.47
C LYS A 128 12.93 12.35 -4.18
N ALA A 129 13.35 13.61 -4.29
CA ALA A 129 13.73 14.40 -3.12
C ALA A 129 12.56 14.66 -2.17
N PHE A 130 11.33 14.75 -2.70
CA PHE A 130 10.12 14.87 -1.89
C PHE A 130 9.77 13.55 -1.18
N SER A 131 9.94 12.40 -1.85
CA SER A 131 9.70 11.09 -1.21
C SER A 131 10.67 10.76 -0.07
N GLU A 132 11.84 11.39 -0.05
CA GLU A 132 12.85 11.23 1.01
C GLU A 132 12.59 12.16 2.22
N VAL A 133 11.51 12.97 2.22
CA VAL A 133 11.18 13.85 3.34
C VAL A 133 10.40 13.08 4.40
N ASP A 134 11.12 12.58 5.41
CA ASP A 134 10.52 12.03 6.62
C ASP A 134 9.88 13.13 7.50
N ASP A 135 8.84 12.77 8.26
CA ASP A 135 8.24 13.57 9.35
C ASP A 135 7.63 14.94 8.94
N ALA A 136 7.21 15.08 7.69
CA ALA A 136 6.54 16.30 7.20
C ALA A 136 5.19 16.59 7.89
N LEU A 137 4.51 15.54 8.33
CA LEU A 137 3.12 15.55 8.74
C LEU A 137 3.00 15.21 10.23
N PRO A 138 2.23 15.98 11.01
CA PRO A 138 2.10 15.74 12.44
C PRO A 138 1.26 14.48 12.66
N ALA A 139 1.64 13.64 13.63
CA ALA A 139 0.91 12.40 13.92
C ALA A 139 -0.59 12.59 14.26
N SER A 140 -0.97 13.76 14.79
CA SER A 140 -2.39 14.13 15.00
C SER A 140 -2.66 15.58 14.55
N PRO A 141 -3.04 15.78 13.28
CA PRO A 141 -3.31 17.09 12.71
C PRO A 141 -4.68 17.63 13.12
N LYS A 142 -4.75 18.85 13.69
CA LYS A 142 -6.04 19.51 13.98
C LYS A 142 -6.88 19.82 12.73
N TRP A 143 -6.25 19.92 11.56
CA TRP A 143 -6.89 20.29 10.30
C TRP A 143 -7.63 19.14 9.62
N ILE A 144 -7.36 17.87 9.98
CA ILE A 144 -7.94 16.71 9.30
C ILE A 144 -9.47 16.72 9.35
N LYS A 145 -10.03 17.10 10.49
CA LYS A 145 -11.48 17.27 10.65
C LYS A 145 -12.05 18.26 9.64
N SER A 146 -11.39 19.41 9.45
CA SER A 146 -11.84 20.43 8.49
C SER A 146 -11.79 19.94 7.05
N VAL A 147 -10.78 19.14 6.69
CA VAL A 147 -10.67 18.53 5.36
C VAL A 147 -11.77 17.47 5.16
N VAL A 148 -12.01 16.62 6.17
CA VAL A 148 -13.11 15.65 6.14
C VAL A 148 -14.46 16.35 6.02
N ASP A 149 -14.69 17.44 6.76
CA ASP A 149 -15.91 18.24 6.64
C ASP A 149 -16.07 18.84 5.24
N PHE A 150 -14.97 19.23 4.58
CA PHE A 150 -14.99 19.69 3.20
C PHE A 150 -15.34 18.56 2.22
N ILE A 151 -14.77 17.36 2.40
CA ILE A 151 -15.12 16.14 1.65
C ILE A 151 -16.62 15.85 1.78
N LYS A 152 -17.15 15.85 3.01
CA LYS A 152 -18.57 15.64 3.31
C LYS A 152 -19.47 16.65 2.60
N LYS A 153 -19.10 17.93 2.64
CA LYS A 153 -19.82 19.01 1.96
C LYS A 153 -19.78 18.85 0.45
N LEU A 154 -18.62 18.56 -0.13
CA LEU A 154 -18.44 18.43 -1.57
C LEU A 154 -19.28 17.26 -2.14
N LEU A 155 -19.37 16.16 -1.39
CA LEU A 155 -20.20 15.02 -1.77
C LEU A 155 -21.69 15.34 -1.71
N THR A 156 -22.13 16.08 -0.69
CA THR A 156 -23.56 16.37 -0.47
C THR A 156 -24.09 17.53 -1.34
N SER A 157 -23.22 18.42 -1.83
CA SER A 157 -23.58 19.62 -2.59
C SER A 157 -23.80 19.42 -4.10
N ARG A 158 -24.30 18.24 -4.52
CA ARG A 158 -24.39 17.76 -5.92
C ARG A 158 -23.01 17.59 -6.59
N PRO A 159 -22.45 16.36 -6.58
CA PRO A 159 -21.09 16.14 -7.04
C PRO A 159 -20.98 16.14 -8.57
N THR A 160 -20.11 17.00 -9.12
CA THR A 160 -19.64 16.89 -10.52
C THR A 160 -18.62 15.75 -10.66
N PRO A 161 -18.27 15.30 -11.89
CA PRO A 161 -17.21 14.32 -12.09
C PRO A 161 -15.85 14.75 -11.48
N GLU A 162 -15.51 16.03 -11.57
CA GLU A 162 -14.29 16.60 -11.02
C GLU A 162 -14.32 16.60 -9.50
N ALA A 163 -15.46 16.98 -8.92
CA ALA A 163 -15.67 16.91 -7.48
C ALA A 163 -15.55 15.48 -6.96
N ARG A 164 -16.11 14.50 -7.69
CA ARG A 164 -15.98 13.06 -7.40
C ARG A 164 -14.53 12.62 -7.40
N ASN A 165 -13.78 12.96 -8.44
CA ASN A 165 -12.37 12.64 -8.50
C ASN A 165 -11.60 13.22 -7.30
N ALA A 166 -11.84 14.50 -6.98
CA ALA A 166 -11.17 15.19 -5.90
C ALA A 166 -11.47 14.58 -4.52
N TYR A 167 -12.73 14.35 -4.17
CA TYR A 167 -13.04 13.80 -2.84
C TYR A 167 -12.62 12.34 -2.70
N THR A 168 -12.63 11.54 -3.78
CA THR A 168 -12.21 10.14 -3.72
C THR A 168 -10.71 10.02 -3.46
N ILE A 169 -9.90 10.75 -4.24
CA ILE A 169 -8.44 10.75 -4.07
C ILE A 169 -8.06 11.37 -2.72
N ALA A 170 -8.70 12.47 -2.32
CA ALA A 170 -8.43 13.10 -1.02
C ALA A 170 -8.78 12.18 0.15
N ALA A 171 -9.91 11.48 0.09
CA ALA A 171 -10.28 10.53 1.13
C ALA A 171 -9.31 9.35 1.21
N ALA A 172 -8.94 8.74 0.08
CA ALA A 172 -7.95 7.67 0.04
C ALA A 172 -6.61 8.12 0.62
N SER A 173 -6.12 9.29 0.21
CA SER A 173 -4.86 9.84 0.70
C SER A 173 -4.89 10.12 2.21
N LEU A 174 -6.01 10.61 2.75
CA LEU A 174 -6.15 10.82 4.20
C LEU A 174 -6.20 9.51 4.97
N LEU A 175 -6.86 8.49 4.41
CA LEU A 175 -6.96 7.17 5.02
C LEU A 175 -5.61 6.45 5.04
N GLU A 176 -4.80 6.62 3.99
CA GLU A 176 -3.45 6.06 3.93
C GLU A 176 -2.53 6.69 4.98
N VAL A 177 -2.56 8.01 5.12
CA VAL A 177 -1.65 8.72 6.03
C VAL A 177 -2.14 8.72 7.48
N TYR A 178 -3.46 8.76 7.70
CA TYR A 178 -4.07 8.83 9.04
C TYR A 178 -5.18 7.78 9.22
N PRO A 179 -4.87 6.48 9.09
CA PRO A 179 -5.88 5.42 8.99
C PRO A 179 -6.87 5.42 10.14
N THR A 180 -6.41 5.61 11.38
CA THR A 180 -7.28 5.61 12.57
C THR A 180 -8.16 6.86 12.65
N GLU A 181 -7.56 8.05 12.53
CA GLU A 181 -8.29 9.32 12.70
C GLU A 181 -9.23 9.60 11.50
N ALA A 182 -8.74 9.39 10.27
CA ALA A 182 -9.53 9.57 9.06
C ALA A 182 -10.70 8.58 8.99
N SER A 183 -10.50 7.29 9.31
CA SER A 183 -11.59 6.31 9.31
C SER A 183 -12.68 6.69 10.30
N LYS A 184 -12.30 7.08 11.52
CA LYS A 184 -13.25 7.54 12.52
C LYS A 184 -14.05 8.75 12.03
N LEU A 185 -13.40 9.74 11.44
CA LEU A 185 -14.08 10.96 10.97
C LEU A 185 -14.95 10.74 9.73
N LEU A 186 -14.52 9.89 8.80
CA LEU A 186 -15.21 9.61 7.53
C LEU A 186 -16.35 8.61 7.69
N PHE A 187 -16.18 7.58 8.53
CA PHE A 187 -17.09 6.44 8.56
C PHE A 187 -18.06 6.43 9.74
N THR A 188 -17.78 7.17 10.82
CA THR A 188 -18.74 7.29 11.94
C THR A 188 -19.95 8.12 11.50
N SER A 189 -21.14 7.58 11.75
CA SER A 189 -22.42 8.24 11.47
C SER A 189 -22.92 9.00 12.69
N ASP A 190 -23.55 10.16 12.50
CA ASP A 190 -24.30 10.78 13.59
C ASP A 190 -25.63 10.03 13.75
N VAL A 191 -25.99 9.67 14.99
CA VAL A 191 -27.23 8.94 15.32
C VAL A 191 -28.49 9.70 14.86
N LYS A 192 -28.37 11.00 14.59
CA LYS A 192 -29.46 11.87 14.14
C LYS A 192 -29.66 11.91 12.62
N GLU A 193 -28.79 11.28 11.83
CA GLU A 193 -28.90 11.27 10.37
C GLU A 193 -29.84 10.15 9.88
N ASP A 194 -30.93 10.51 9.20
CA ASP A 194 -31.85 9.54 8.55
C ASP A 194 -31.14 8.64 7.51
N LYS A 195 -30.03 9.13 6.94
CA LYS A 195 -29.14 8.39 6.04
C LYS A 195 -27.70 8.63 6.46
N PRO A 196 -27.01 7.61 7.01
CA PRO A 196 -25.60 7.69 7.35
C PRO A 196 -24.74 8.23 6.21
N PHE A 197 -23.92 9.25 6.48
CA PHE A 197 -22.96 9.76 5.48
C PHE A 197 -22.08 8.65 4.89
N SER A 198 -21.57 7.75 5.74
CA SER A 198 -20.69 6.65 5.33
C SER A 198 -21.36 5.69 4.37
N TYR A 199 -22.63 5.37 4.59
CA TYR A 199 -23.44 4.59 3.65
C TYR A 199 -23.53 5.27 2.28
N LEU A 200 -23.87 6.56 2.25
CA LEU A 200 -23.97 7.32 1.00
C LEU A 200 -22.62 7.39 0.27
N PHE A 201 -21.55 7.66 1.01
CA PHE A 201 -20.21 7.80 0.47
C PHE A 201 -19.74 6.52 -0.22
N ILE A 202 -19.78 5.39 0.48
CA ILE A 202 -19.36 4.10 -0.06
C ILE A 202 -20.27 3.66 -1.21
N THR A 203 -21.58 3.86 -1.10
CA THR A 203 -22.52 3.50 -2.18
C THR A 203 -22.22 4.27 -3.47
N LEU A 204 -21.89 5.57 -3.38
CA LEU A 204 -21.56 6.37 -4.56
C LEU A 204 -20.23 5.94 -5.20
N LEU A 205 -19.21 5.65 -4.38
CA LEU A 205 -17.93 5.14 -4.88
C LEU A 205 -18.12 3.82 -5.61
N LEU A 206 -18.80 2.85 -5.00
CA LEU A 206 -19.03 1.54 -5.61
C LEU A 206 -19.91 1.63 -6.85
N THR A 207 -20.92 2.50 -6.87
CA THR A 207 -21.75 2.72 -8.06
C THR A 207 -20.92 3.24 -9.24
N ASP A 208 -20.02 4.19 -8.98
CA ASP A 208 -19.10 4.73 -9.98
C ASP A 208 -18.08 3.68 -10.45
N THR A 209 -17.51 2.90 -9.53
CA THR A 209 -16.61 1.78 -9.85
C THR A 209 -17.29 0.78 -10.78
N ARG A 210 -18.50 0.32 -10.43
CA ARG A 210 -19.27 -0.64 -11.23
C ARG A 210 -19.64 -0.11 -12.61
N ALA A 211 -19.93 1.19 -12.72
CA ALA A 211 -20.24 1.81 -14.00
C ALA A 211 -19.00 1.97 -14.90
N THR A 212 -17.80 2.02 -14.30
CA THR A 212 -16.55 2.32 -15.02
C THR A 212 -15.76 1.06 -15.38
N LEU A 213 -15.69 0.06 -14.49
CA LEU A 213 -14.88 -1.15 -14.67
C LEU A 213 -15.07 -1.86 -16.02
N PRO A 214 -16.31 -2.10 -16.52
CA PRO A 214 -16.52 -2.85 -17.76
C PRO A 214 -15.92 -2.19 -19.01
N ARG A 215 -15.70 -0.86 -18.96
CA ARG A 215 -15.17 -0.08 -20.09
C ARG A 215 -13.67 0.13 -19.99
N LEU A 216 -13.05 -0.25 -18.87
CA LEU A 216 -11.71 0.18 -18.55
C LEU A 216 -10.65 -0.50 -19.43
N LEU A 217 -10.89 -1.75 -19.84
CA LEU A 217 -10.01 -2.48 -20.74
C LEU A 217 -9.88 -1.80 -22.11
N GLU A 218 -10.97 -1.20 -22.62
CA GLU A 218 -10.96 -0.46 -23.88
C GLU A 218 -10.10 0.81 -23.81
N LEU A 219 -9.89 1.32 -22.59
CA LEU A 219 -9.18 2.57 -22.35
C LEU A 219 -7.71 2.36 -22.01
N LEU A 220 -7.20 1.13 -21.84
CA LEU A 220 -5.84 0.84 -21.34
C LEU A 220 -4.71 1.61 -22.05
N ASN A 221 -4.88 1.91 -23.33
CA ASN A 221 -3.89 2.64 -24.13
C ASN A 221 -4.28 4.11 -24.41
N ASP A 222 -5.40 4.59 -23.86
CA ASP A 222 -5.84 5.98 -23.91
C ASP A 222 -5.09 6.82 -22.87
N SER A 223 -4.75 8.05 -23.24
CA SER A 223 -4.22 9.08 -22.34
C SER A 223 -5.06 9.36 -21.08
N ILE A 224 -6.36 9.03 -21.11
CA ILE A 224 -7.28 9.25 -19.99
C ILE A 224 -7.20 8.12 -18.95
N TYR A 225 -6.71 6.94 -19.32
CA TYR A 225 -6.67 5.77 -18.43
C TYR A 225 -6.00 6.02 -17.08
N PRO A 226 -4.80 6.62 -16.99
CA PRO A 226 -4.12 6.77 -15.70
C PRO A 226 -4.95 7.55 -14.68
N ALA A 227 -5.68 8.59 -15.12
CA ALA A 227 -6.55 9.36 -14.25
C ALA A 227 -7.76 8.55 -13.77
N ILE A 228 -8.34 7.71 -14.63
CA ILE A 228 -9.44 6.82 -14.27
C ILE A 228 -8.95 5.72 -13.32
N ALA A 229 -7.81 5.10 -13.62
CA ALA A 229 -7.19 4.06 -12.81
C ALA A 229 -6.85 4.57 -11.40
N GLN A 230 -6.25 5.76 -11.28
CA GLN A 230 -5.97 6.39 -9.98
C GLN A 230 -7.25 6.62 -9.17
N ARG A 231 -8.31 7.12 -9.81
CA ARG A 231 -9.60 7.36 -9.15
C ARG A 231 -10.24 6.06 -8.66
N LEU A 232 -10.25 5.02 -9.50
CA LEU A 232 -10.81 3.72 -9.14
C LEU A 232 -9.98 3.00 -8.08
N GLY A 233 -8.65 3.07 -8.17
CA GLY A 233 -7.75 2.57 -7.14
C GLY A 233 -8.01 3.24 -5.80
N SER A 234 -8.12 4.58 -5.80
CA SER A 234 -8.51 5.34 -4.60
C SER A 234 -9.88 4.93 -4.05
N ALA A 235 -10.85 4.59 -4.92
CA ALA A 235 -12.16 4.10 -4.48
C ALA A 235 -12.07 2.71 -3.82
N PHE A 236 -11.23 1.81 -4.34
CA PHE A 236 -10.92 0.52 -3.73
C PHE A 236 -10.18 0.67 -2.40
N ASP A 237 -9.22 1.60 -2.30
CA ASP A 237 -8.50 1.88 -1.06
C ASP A 237 -9.45 2.42 0.02
N VAL A 238 -10.35 3.35 -0.32
CA VAL A 238 -11.40 3.84 0.60
C VAL A 238 -12.30 2.67 1.05
N THR A 239 -12.68 1.79 0.12
CA THR A 239 -13.51 0.61 0.42
C THR A 239 -12.78 -0.36 1.36
N THR A 240 -11.50 -0.61 1.14
CA THR A 240 -10.64 -1.44 1.99
C THR A 240 -10.61 -0.89 3.42
N HIS A 241 -10.34 0.40 3.57
CA HIS A 241 -10.32 1.06 4.88
C HIS A 241 -11.68 1.04 5.57
N PHE A 242 -12.77 1.17 4.80
CA PHE A 242 -14.12 1.06 5.33
C PHE A 242 -14.41 -0.34 5.87
N ILE A 243 -14.09 -1.40 5.12
CA ILE A 243 -14.28 -2.79 5.58
C ILE A 243 -13.43 -3.04 6.84
N GLY A 244 -12.15 -2.66 6.84
CA GLY A 244 -11.30 -2.81 8.01
C GLY A 244 -11.77 -2.00 9.22
N TYR A 245 -12.41 -0.84 9.00
CA TYR A 245 -13.06 -0.08 10.07
C TYR A 245 -14.31 -0.78 10.61
N LEU A 246 -15.14 -1.40 9.76
CA LEU A 246 -16.28 -2.20 10.19
C LEU A 246 -15.82 -3.37 11.09
N VAL A 247 -14.83 -4.15 10.66
CA VAL A 247 -14.30 -5.30 11.42
C VAL A 247 -13.80 -4.86 12.80
N ARG A 248 -12.92 -3.86 12.86
CA ARG A 248 -12.41 -3.33 14.15
C ARG A 248 -13.50 -2.82 15.08
N SER A 249 -14.57 -2.25 14.53
CA SER A 249 -15.69 -1.76 15.36
C SER A 249 -16.53 -2.87 15.97
N LEU A 250 -16.53 -4.06 15.36
CA LEU A 250 -17.21 -5.25 15.88
C LEU A 250 -16.40 -5.92 16.99
N ASP A 251 -15.06 -5.87 16.89
CA ASP A 251 -14.14 -6.49 17.86
C ASP A 251 -13.97 -5.70 19.16
N ASP A 252 -14.26 -4.39 19.17
CA ASP A 252 -14.19 -3.58 20.39
C ASP A 252 -15.25 -4.06 21.41
N GLU A 253 -14.84 -4.83 22.43
CA GLU A 253 -15.72 -5.41 23.48
C GLU A 253 -16.57 -4.39 24.27
N MET A 254 -16.27 -3.08 24.15
CA MET A 254 -17.10 -2.00 24.71
C MET A 254 -18.32 -1.66 23.83
N SER A 255 -18.45 -2.27 22.65
CA SER A 255 -19.54 -2.08 21.72
C SER A 255 -20.74 -2.96 22.10
N SER A 256 -21.53 -2.50 23.07
CA SER A 256 -22.94 -2.92 23.15
C SER A 256 -23.60 -2.82 21.77
N SER A 257 -24.62 -3.64 21.48
CA SER A 257 -25.39 -3.61 20.21
C SER A 257 -25.97 -2.24 19.83
N SER A 258 -25.91 -1.27 20.75
CA SER A 258 -26.17 0.16 20.56
C SER A 258 -25.07 0.97 19.85
N ASN A 259 -23.88 0.43 19.59
CA ASN A 259 -22.73 1.15 19.01
C ASN A 259 -22.41 0.77 17.56
N LEU A 260 -23.34 0.14 16.84
CA LEU A 260 -23.16 -0.11 15.40
C LEU A 260 -22.87 1.20 14.66
N ILE A 261 -21.88 1.19 13.77
CA ILE A 261 -21.47 2.36 12.95
C ILE A 261 -22.66 2.96 12.18
N MET A 262 -23.60 2.11 11.79
CA MET A 262 -24.85 2.49 11.15
C MET A 262 -25.94 1.45 11.42
N PRO A 263 -27.23 1.77 11.18
CA PRO A 263 -28.32 0.82 11.34
C PRO A 263 -28.17 -0.43 10.45
N PRO A 264 -28.61 -1.63 10.91
CA PRO A 264 -28.42 -2.90 10.20
C PRO A 264 -28.95 -2.92 8.76
N GLU A 265 -30.04 -2.21 8.47
CA GLU A 265 -30.61 -2.16 7.13
C GLU A 265 -29.68 -1.49 6.10
N PHE A 266 -28.84 -0.55 6.54
CA PHE A 266 -27.82 0.08 5.69
C PHE A 266 -26.60 -0.83 5.51
N LEU A 267 -26.22 -1.58 6.56
CA LEU A 267 -25.17 -2.60 6.46
C LEU A 267 -25.54 -3.72 5.48
N LEU A 268 -26.80 -4.19 5.48
CA LEU A 268 -27.23 -5.22 4.52
C LEU A 268 -27.23 -4.69 3.07
N LYS A 269 -27.62 -3.43 2.87
CA LYS A 269 -27.56 -2.80 1.55
C LYS A 269 -26.12 -2.59 1.08
N ILE A 270 -25.22 -2.19 1.98
CA ILE A 270 -23.81 -1.97 1.63
C ILE A 270 -23.13 -3.30 1.33
N ARG A 271 -23.40 -4.36 2.10
CA ARG A 271 -22.92 -5.73 1.84
C ARG A 271 -23.24 -6.18 0.41
N ARG A 272 -24.51 -6.01 0.00
CA ARG A 272 -24.94 -6.31 -1.37
C ARG A 272 -24.19 -5.47 -2.40
N THR A 273 -24.05 -4.17 -2.15
CA THR A 273 -23.39 -3.24 -3.09
C THR A 273 -21.89 -3.54 -3.25
N ILE A 274 -21.20 -3.89 -2.15
CA ILE A 274 -19.81 -4.33 -2.16
C ILE A 274 -19.69 -5.64 -2.94
N SER A 275 -20.52 -6.65 -2.64
CA SER A 275 -20.49 -7.93 -3.35
C SER A 275 -20.70 -7.78 -4.86
N GLU A 276 -21.67 -6.96 -5.29
CA GLU A 276 -21.89 -6.68 -6.71
C GLU A 276 -20.70 -5.92 -7.36
N ALA A 277 -19.99 -5.09 -6.61
CA ALA A 277 -18.77 -4.42 -7.09
C ALA A 277 -17.57 -5.37 -7.16
N MET A 278 -17.42 -6.25 -6.18
CA MET A 278 -16.34 -7.24 -6.13
C MET A 278 -16.48 -8.30 -7.23
N SER A 279 -17.71 -8.71 -7.56
CA SER A 279 -17.95 -9.62 -8.69
C SER A 279 -17.48 -9.00 -10.02
N LEU A 280 -17.79 -7.72 -10.27
CA LEU A 280 -17.24 -6.99 -11.44
C LEU A 280 -15.73 -6.75 -11.36
N ALA A 281 -15.17 -6.62 -10.15
CA ALA A 281 -13.72 -6.54 -9.98
C ALA A 281 -13.05 -7.87 -10.32
N ILE A 282 -13.66 -9.01 -9.99
CA ILE A 282 -13.18 -10.34 -10.38
C ILE A 282 -13.15 -10.48 -11.90
N GLU A 283 -14.25 -10.12 -12.58
CA GLU A 283 -14.32 -10.12 -14.05
C GLU A 283 -13.22 -9.24 -14.66
N PHE A 284 -13.11 -7.99 -14.19
CA PHE A 284 -12.08 -7.07 -14.67
C PHE A 284 -10.65 -7.60 -14.46
N LEU A 285 -10.35 -8.14 -13.27
CA LEU A 285 -9.03 -8.69 -12.95
C LEU A 285 -8.71 -9.89 -13.85
N ARG A 286 -9.67 -10.80 -14.04
CA ARG A 286 -9.52 -11.96 -14.93
C ARG A 286 -9.26 -11.52 -16.37
N ASP A 287 -10.10 -10.65 -16.90
CA ASP A 287 -9.97 -10.16 -18.27
C ASP A 287 -8.66 -9.39 -18.48
N ARG A 288 -8.25 -8.60 -17.49
CA ARG A 288 -6.98 -7.86 -17.52
C ARG A 288 -5.77 -8.79 -17.50
N TRP A 289 -5.83 -9.86 -16.73
CA TRP A 289 -4.80 -10.90 -16.66
C TRP A 289 -4.71 -11.69 -17.95
N ASP A 290 -5.84 -12.15 -18.49
CA ASP A 290 -5.90 -12.85 -19.76
C ASP A 290 -5.38 -11.98 -20.91
N ALA A 291 -5.69 -10.68 -20.90
CA ALA A 291 -5.15 -9.73 -21.86
C ALA A 291 -3.61 -9.61 -21.80
N SER A 292 -3.00 -9.70 -20.59
CA SER A 292 -1.54 -9.67 -20.43
C SER A 292 -0.85 -11.00 -20.75
N VAL A 293 -1.42 -12.13 -20.34
CA VAL A 293 -0.75 -13.45 -20.48
C VAL A 293 -0.94 -14.03 -21.87
N ALA A 294 -2.18 -14.04 -22.36
CA ALA A 294 -2.51 -14.77 -23.57
C ALA A 294 -2.21 -13.94 -24.83
N GLY A 295 -2.56 -12.64 -24.81
CA GLY A 295 -2.96 -11.98 -26.06
C GLY A 295 -4.12 -12.74 -26.73
N THR A 296 -4.96 -12.11 -27.54
CA THR A 296 -6.19 -12.75 -28.04
C THR A 296 -5.95 -14.11 -28.74
N PHE A 297 -6.25 -15.24 -28.06
CA PHE A 297 -6.40 -16.55 -28.70
C PHE A 297 -7.73 -16.57 -29.46
N GLY A 298 -7.72 -16.92 -30.75
CA GLY A 298 -8.94 -17.15 -31.53
C GLY A 298 -9.16 -16.28 -32.78
N LEU A 299 -8.27 -15.33 -33.10
CA LEU A 299 -8.35 -14.54 -34.35
C LEU A 299 -7.34 -15.02 -35.42
N HIS A 300 -7.77 -14.97 -36.69
CA HIS A 300 -6.99 -15.38 -37.87
C HIS A 300 -5.64 -14.61 -37.93
N PRO A 301 -4.52 -15.26 -38.33
CA PRO A 301 -3.18 -14.65 -38.35
C PRO A 301 -3.08 -13.30 -39.07
N ASP A 302 -3.93 -13.07 -40.07
CA ASP A 302 -3.94 -11.85 -40.90
C ASP A 302 -4.46 -10.60 -40.16
N SER A 303 -5.00 -10.77 -38.96
CA SER A 303 -5.44 -9.67 -38.08
C SER A 303 -4.26 -9.00 -37.35
N ARG A 304 -3.07 -9.63 -37.36
CA ARG A 304 -1.88 -9.23 -36.61
C ARG A 304 -1.02 -8.27 -37.44
N THR A 305 -1.21 -6.97 -37.26
CA THR A 305 -0.60 -5.95 -38.15
C THR A 305 0.64 -5.25 -37.59
N LYS A 306 1.01 -5.46 -36.32
CA LYS A 306 2.16 -4.77 -35.68
C LYS A 306 2.99 -5.70 -34.79
N GLU A 307 4.31 -5.55 -34.88
CA GLU A 307 5.27 -6.16 -33.95
C GLU A 307 5.35 -5.30 -32.68
N THR A 308 5.25 -5.94 -31.51
CA THR A 308 5.41 -5.31 -30.21
C THR A 308 6.55 -6.02 -29.47
N ASP A 309 7.44 -5.24 -28.84
CA ASP A 309 8.45 -5.77 -27.92
C ASP A 309 7.76 -6.16 -26.61
N THR A 310 7.81 -7.45 -26.26
CA THR A 310 7.38 -7.96 -24.95
C THR A 310 8.60 -8.38 -24.14
N SER A 311 8.44 -8.60 -22.82
CA SER A 311 9.49 -9.14 -21.95
C SER A 311 10.05 -10.50 -22.41
N MET A 312 9.36 -11.18 -23.33
CA MET A 312 9.75 -12.45 -23.97
C MET A 312 10.21 -12.28 -25.44
N GLY A 313 10.49 -11.06 -25.91
CA GLY A 313 10.97 -10.75 -27.26
C GLY A 313 9.91 -10.11 -28.18
N LYS A 314 10.27 -9.93 -29.47
CA LYS A 314 9.38 -9.36 -30.50
C LYS A 314 8.30 -10.35 -30.90
N ARG A 315 7.03 -10.00 -30.65
CA ARG A 315 5.87 -10.81 -31.06
C ARG A 315 4.88 -9.94 -31.83
N LEU A 316 4.28 -10.52 -32.88
CA LEU A 316 3.16 -9.90 -33.61
C LEU A 316 1.90 -10.02 -32.75
N THR A 317 1.54 -8.96 -32.03
CA THR A 317 0.40 -8.93 -31.10
C THR A 317 -0.61 -7.84 -31.50
N ILE A 318 -1.90 -8.14 -31.33
CA ILE A 318 -2.93 -7.10 -31.13
C ILE A 318 -3.00 -6.95 -29.61
N SER A 319 -2.01 -6.32 -28.97
CA SER A 319 -2.00 -6.22 -27.51
C SER A 319 -3.03 -5.19 -27.07
N TRP A 320 -4.15 -5.69 -26.53
CA TRP A 320 -5.04 -4.92 -25.65
C TRP A 320 -4.36 -4.60 -24.31
N GLU A 321 -3.19 -5.19 -24.04
CA GLU A 321 -2.33 -4.80 -22.94
C GLU A 321 -1.83 -3.36 -23.08
N SER A 322 -1.62 -2.68 -21.94
CA SER A 322 -1.03 -1.35 -21.90
C SER A 322 0.39 -1.40 -22.46
N LYS A 323 0.72 -0.45 -23.34
CA LYS A 323 2.08 -0.27 -23.87
C LYS A 323 3.10 0.19 -22.82
N LYS A 324 2.65 0.60 -21.63
CA LYS A 324 3.47 1.24 -20.60
C LYS A 324 3.42 0.51 -19.27
N ASP A 325 2.25 0.00 -18.88
CA ASP A 325 2.00 -0.47 -17.52
C ASP A 325 1.69 -1.97 -17.54
N THR A 326 2.62 -2.77 -17.05
CA THR A 326 2.40 -4.20 -16.86
C THR A 326 1.41 -4.43 -15.73
N ILE A 327 0.74 -5.59 -15.69
CA ILE A 327 -0.22 -5.89 -14.61
C ILE A 327 0.45 -5.85 -13.22
N HIS A 328 1.74 -6.17 -13.15
CA HIS A 328 2.54 -6.15 -11.92
C HIS A 328 2.90 -4.74 -11.43
N GLU A 329 2.76 -3.73 -12.29
CA GLU A 329 3.15 -2.34 -12.01
C GLU A 329 1.94 -1.40 -11.93
N ASP A 330 0.73 -1.90 -12.19
CA ASP A 330 -0.50 -1.10 -12.19
C ASP A 330 -1.09 -0.99 -10.76
N PRO A 331 -1.09 0.21 -10.14
CA PRO A 331 -1.59 0.39 -8.78
C PRO A 331 -3.09 0.09 -8.64
N LEU A 332 -3.87 0.18 -9.73
CA LEU A 332 -5.27 -0.19 -9.70
C LEU A 332 -5.45 -1.68 -9.39
N ILE A 333 -4.58 -2.54 -9.93
CA ILE A 333 -4.63 -3.99 -9.72
C ILE A 333 -4.35 -4.29 -8.26
N LEU A 334 -3.33 -3.66 -7.68
CA LEU A 334 -3.02 -3.84 -6.26
C LEU A 334 -4.18 -3.39 -5.36
N ALA A 335 -4.77 -2.22 -5.62
CA ALA A 335 -5.90 -1.71 -4.85
C ALA A 335 -7.14 -2.60 -4.97
N ALA A 336 -7.45 -3.07 -6.19
CA ALA A 336 -8.56 -3.98 -6.44
C ALA A 336 -8.36 -5.34 -5.75
N VAL A 337 -7.17 -5.94 -5.87
CA VAL A 337 -6.82 -7.21 -5.19
C VAL A 337 -6.91 -7.05 -3.68
N ARG A 338 -6.38 -5.95 -3.11
CA ARG A 338 -6.45 -5.68 -1.66
C ARG A 338 -7.89 -5.57 -1.16
N SER A 339 -8.73 -4.82 -1.87
CA SER A 339 -10.14 -4.64 -1.48
C SER A 339 -10.93 -5.94 -1.63
N LEU A 340 -10.69 -6.70 -2.71
CA LEU A 340 -11.33 -7.99 -2.95
C LEU A 340 -10.91 -9.02 -1.89
N ALA A 341 -9.61 -9.13 -1.63
CA ALA A 341 -9.04 -10.06 -0.66
C ALA A 341 -9.65 -9.86 0.73
N LEU A 342 -9.68 -8.62 1.22
CA LEU A 342 -10.28 -8.31 2.50
C LEU A 342 -11.77 -8.67 2.52
N TRP A 343 -12.51 -8.37 1.44
CA TRP A 343 -13.93 -8.72 1.39
C TRP A 343 -14.17 -10.25 1.37
N LEU A 344 -13.39 -11.00 0.61
CA LEU A 344 -13.50 -12.47 0.54
C LEU A 344 -13.25 -13.15 1.88
N ARG A 345 -12.33 -12.59 2.67
CA ARG A 345 -12.03 -13.08 4.02
C ARG A 345 -13.16 -12.79 5.00
N GLU A 346 -13.69 -11.56 5.00
CA GLU A 346 -14.64 -11.10 6.02
C GLU A 346 -16.11 -11.41 5.70
N ASP A 347 -16.47 -11.61 4.43
CA ASP A 347 -17.85 -11.90 4.01
C ASP A 347 -18.05 -13.38 3.67
N ASP A 348 -19.09 -14.00 4.25
CA ASP A 348 -19.49 -15.38 3.99
C ASP A 348 -20.36 -15.49 2.73
N ASN A 349 -19.80 -15.10 1.60
CA ASN A 349 -20.44 -15.22 0.29
C ASN A 349 -19.76 -16.31 -0.53
N GLU A 350 -20.25 -17.55 -0.37
CA GLU A 350 -19.76 -18.76 -1.04
C GLU A 350 -19.71 -18.59 -2.57
N LEU A 351 -20.71 -17.94 -3.17
CA LEU A 351 -20.76 -17.71 -4.62
C LEU A 351 -19.61 -16.82 -5.08
N LEU A 352 -19.36 -15.72 -4.36
CA LEU A 352 -18.26 -14.81 -4.68
C LEU A 352 -16.89 -15.45 -4.46
N ARG A 353 -16.73 -16.26 -3.40
CA ARG A 353 -15.49 -17.04 -3.17
C ARG A 353 -15.24 -18.04 -4.28
N LYS A 354 -16.30 -18.69 -4.79
CA LYS A 354 -16.23 -19.60 -5.94
C LYS A 354 -15.89 -18.86 -7.25
N GLU A 355 -16.43 -17.67 -7.48
CA GLU A 355 -16.03 -16.82 -8.61
C GLU A 355 -14.54 -16.44 -8.51
N ALA A 356 -14.09 -16.04 -7.32
CA ALA A 356 -12.71 -15.65 -7.05
C ALA A 356 -11.71 -16.80 -7.16
N ALA A 357 -12.14 -18.06 -7.02
CA ALA A 357 -11.28 -19.22 -7.25
C ALA A 357 -10.65 -19.21 -8.65
N GLY A 358 -11.34 -18.66 -9.65
CA GLY A 358 -10.80 -18.49 -11.02
C GLY A 358 -9.69 -17.44 -11.17
N LEU A 359 -9.33 -16.74 -10.09
CA LEU A 359 -8.19 -15.82 -10.03
C LEU A 359 -6.96 -16.45 -9.35
N THR A 360 -7.02 -17.72 -8.93
CA THR A 360 -5.96 -18.33 -8.13
C THR A 360 -4.63 -18.37 -8.89
N ASP A 361 -4.64 -18.66 -10.19
CA ASP A 361 -3.45 -18.59 -11.05
C ASP A 361 -2.82 -17.19 -11.06
N MET A 362 -3.63 -16.16 -11.25
CA MET A 362 -3.20 -14.76 -11.23
C MET A 362 -2.63 -14.39 -9.86
N PHE A 363 -3.28 -14.81 -8.77
CA PHE A 363 -2.82 -14.53 -7.41
C PHE A 363 -1.46 -15.16 -7.13
N ILE A 364 -1.25 -16.42 -7.51
CA ILE A 364 0.04 -17.10 -7.33
C ILE A 364 1.13 -16.48 -8.20
N ASP A 365 0.82 -16.06 -9.43
CA ASP A 365 1.80 -15.38 -10.27
C ASP A 365 2.18 -13.99 -9.73
N LEU A 366 1.19 -13.16 -9.37
CA LEU A 366 1.41 -11.86 -8.72
C LEU A 366 2.22 -12.00 -7.42
N TYR A 367 1.95 -13.05 -6.64
CA TYR A 367 2.72 -13.37 -5.43
C TYR A 367 4.19 -13.63 -5.74
N ASN A 368 4.47 -14.47 -6.75
CA ASN A 368 5.83 -14.82 -7.13
C ASN A 368 6.60 -13.67 -7.80
N ALA A 369 5.91 -12.80 -8.53
CA ALA A 369 6.50 -11.65 -9.20
C ALA A 369 6.76 -10.46 -8.25
N SER A 370 6.16 -10.46 -7.05
CA SER A 370 6.26 -9.37 -6.08
C SER A 370 7.68 -9.16 -5.56
N SER A 371 8.05 -7.90 -5.35
CA SER A 371 9.37 -7.50 -4.85
C SER A 371 9.25 -6.26 -3.95
N PRO A 372 10.10 -6.12 -2.90
CA PRO A 372 10.14 -4.92 -2.07
C PRO A 372 10.43 -3.62 -2.84
N ALA A 373 11.02 -3.71 -4.03
CA ALA A 373 11.36 -2.55 -4.86
C ALA A 373 10.19 -2.05 -5.74
N GLY A 374 9.07 -2.78 -5.80
CA GLY A 374 7.91 -2.48 -6.63
C GLY A 374 6.59 -2.60 -5.87
N LEU A 375 5.50 -2.85 -6.60
CA LEU A 375 4.22 -3.19 -5.98
C LEU A 375 4.31 -4.59 -5.35
N ASP A 376 3.95 -4.69 -4.08
CA ASP A 376 3.98 -5.95 -3.34
C ASP A 376 2.56 -6.51 -3.17
N PHE A 377 2.27 -7.61 -3.86
CA PHE A 377 0.99 -8.30 -3.82
C PHE A 377 0.95 -9.40 -2.77
N ARG A 378 2.07 -9.74 -2.11
CA ARG A 378 2.15 -10.92 -1.23
C ARG A 378 1.14 -10.86 -0.11
N SER A 379 1.08 -9.75 0.64
CA SER A 379 0.12 -9.62 1.73
C SER A 379 -1.35 -9.64 1.27
N PRO A 380 -1.77 -8.84 0.26
CA PRO A 380 -3.12 -8.93 -0.28
C PRO A 380 -3.50 -10.33 -0.79
N VAL A 381 -2.60 -11.02 -1.48
CA VAL A 381 -2.85 -12.37 -1.99
C VAL A 381 -3.05 -13.36 -0.85
N LEU A 382 -2.22 -13.33 0.20
CA LEU A 382 -2.39 -14.21 1.35
C LEU A 382 -3.77 -14.01 2.01
N VAL A 383 -4.18 -12.75 2.23
CA VAL A 383 -5.51 -12.42 2.77
C VAL A 383 -6.63 -12.94 1.87
N GLY A 384 -6.49 -12.85 0.54
CA GLY A 384 -7.49 -13.34 -0.40
C GLY A 384 -7.59 -14.87 -0.40
N LEU A 385 -6.45 -15.55 -0.30
CA LEU A 385 -6.38 -17.00 -0.21
C LEU A 385 -7.07 -17.54 1.06
N GLU A 386 -7.00 -16.83 2.20
CA GLU A 386 -7.75 -17.21 3.41
C GLU A 386 -9.26 -17.35 3.13
N GLY A 387 -9.84 -16.48 2.29
CA GLY A 387 -11.24 -16.58 1.88
C GLY A 387 -11.46 -17.65 0.81
N ILE A 388 -10.67 -17.64 -0.27
CA ILE A 388 -10.85 -18.53 -1.44
C ILE A 388 -10.72 -20.00 -1.08
N LEU A 389 -9.77 -20.36 -0.21
CA LEU A 389 -9.44 -21.74 0.12
C LEU A 389 -10.45 -22.41 1.06
N THR A 390 -11.42 -21.65 1.57
CA THR A 390 -12.59 -22.23 2.27
C THR A 390 -13.50 -22.99 1.30
N GLU A 391 -13.48 -22.62 0.01
CA GLU A 391 -14.25 -23.27 -1.04
C GLU A 391 -13.44 -24.38 -1.71
N LYS A 392 -14.11 -25.51 -2.00
CA LYS A 392 -13.47 -26.65 -2.66
C LYS A 392 -12.85 -26.28 -4.01
N ALA A 393 -13.53 -25.43 -4.79
CA ALA A 393 -13.01 -24.94 -6.06
C ALA A 393 -11.69 -24.19 -5.88
N GLY A 394 -11.57 -23.38 -4.83
CA GLY A 394 -10.33 -22.67 -4.49
C GLY A 394 -9.18 -23.64 -4.17
N LEU A 395 -9.45 -24.70 -3.40
CA LEU A 395 -8.44 -25.73 -3.09
C LEU A 395 -7.96 -26.50 -4.34
N GLU A 396 -8.88 -26.82 -5.25
CA GLU A 396 -8.59 -27.48 -6.53
C GLU A 396 -7.70 -26.60 -7.42
N GLU A 397 -8.04 -25.31 -7.57
CA GLU A 397 -7.26 -24.33 -8.34
C GLU A 397 -5.89 -24.06 -7.69
N PHE A 398 -5.83 -23.91 -6.36
CA PHE A 398 -4.58 -23.71 -5.63
C PHE A 398 -3.60 -24.88 -5.79
N SER A 399 -4.12 -26.11 -5.76
CA SER A 399 -3.32 -27.30 -6.02
C SER A 399 -2.85 -27.34 -7.47
N THR A 400 -3.72 -26.98 -8.42
CA THR A 400 -3.43 -26.99 -9.86
C THR A 400 -2.33 -25.98 -10.25
N HIS A 401 -2.30 -24.84 -9.57
CA HIS A 401 -1.38 -23.73 -9.86
C HIS A 401 -0.16 -23.67 -8.93
N ASN A 402 0.24 -24.80 -8.34
CA ASN A 402 1.42 -24.94 -7.49
C ASN A 402 1.44 -23.96 -6.29
N GLY A 403 0.28 -23.62 -5.74
CA GLY A 403 0.17 -22.68 -4.63
C GLY A 403 0.92 -23.16 -3.38
N TRP A 404 0.90 -24.47 -3.10
CA TRP A 404 1.67 -25.06 -2.00
C TRP A 404 3.17 -24.79 -2.14
N GLU A 405 3.73 -25.02 -3.33
CA GLU A 405 5.15 -24.81 -3.60
C GLU A 405 5.52 -23.33 -3.50
N ALA A 406 4.69 -22.44 -4.07
CA ALA A 406 4.92 -20.99 -4.02
C ALA A 406 5.00 -20.48 -2.57
N LEU A 407 4.03 -20.86 -1.73
CA LEU A 407 3.98 -20.43 -0.33
C LEU A 407 5.08 -21.07 0.53
N THR A 408 5.34 -22.37 0.38
CA THR A 408 6.39 -23.05 1.16
C THR A 408 7.79 -22.59 0.77
N LYS A 409 8.02 -22.23 -0.49
CA LYS A 409 9.29 -21.64 -0.94
C LYS A 409 9.54 -20.28 -0.29
N ASP A 410 8.54 -19.40 -0.23
CA ASP A 410 8.68 -18.11 0.46
C ASP A 410 8.84 -18.31 1.97
N LEU A 411 8.05 -19.21 2.58
CA LEU A 411 8.18 -19.55 4.00
C LEU A 411 9.60 -20.00 4.36
N LEU A 412 10.18 -20.89 3.56
CA LEU A 412 11.56 -21.35 3.75
C LEU A 412 12.59 -20.25 3.50
N GLY A 413 12.34 -19.37 2.52
CA GLY A 413 13.14 -18.17 2.29
C GLY A 413 13.18 -17.30 3.53
N ILE A 414 12.02 -16.93 4.07
CA ILE A 414 11.89 -16.13 5.30
C ILE A 414 12.61 -16.83 6.45
N HIS A 415 12.36 -18.12 6.64
CA HIS A 415 12.92 -18.90 7.74
C HIS A 415 14.46 -18.93 7.75
N GLN A 416 15.09 -19.01 6.57
CA GLN A 416 16.55 -18.92 6.43
C GLN A 416 17.08 -17.53 6.78
N HIS A 417 16.41 -16.46 6.32
CA HIS A 417 16.83 -15.08 6.62
C HIS A 417 16.65 -14.73 8.10
N THR A 418 15.55 -15.19 8.72
CA THR A 418 15.21 -14.94 10.12
C THR A 418 16.23 -15.55 11.10
N SER A 419 17.01 -16.54 10.64
CA SER A 419 18.13 -17.12 11.40
C SER A 419 19.33 -16.18 11.50
N THR A 420 19.40 -15.15 10.64
CA THR A 420 20.55 -14.23 10.52
C THR A 420 20.21 -12.77 10.79
N ALA A 421 18.96 -12.35 10.55
CA ALA A 421 18.47 -10.99 10.77
C ALA A 421 16.98 -11.03 11.16
N SER A 422 16.57 -10.20 12.13
CA SER A 422 15.17 -10.12 12.55
C SER A 422 14.42 -9.11 11.67
N ASP A 423 13.48 -9.58 10.86
CA ASP A 423 12.54 -8.74 10.09
C ASP A 423 11.10 -9.08 10.49
N GLU A 424 10.44 -8.15 11.18
CA GLU A 424 9.06 -8.31 11.66
C GLU A 424 8.04 -8.38 10.52
N ASN A 425 8.29 -7.74 9.38
CA ASN A 425 7.37 -7.78 8.23
C ASN A 425 7.42 -9.14 7.54
N GLU A 426 8.62 -9.72 7.42
CA GLU A 426 8.76 -11.08 6.91
C GLU A 426 8.20 -12.11 7.90
N ALA A 427 8.41 -11.92 9.19
CA ALA A 427 7.82 -12.76 10.22
C ALA A 427 6.27 -12.73 10.18
N ALA A 428 5.66 -11.55 10.04
CA ALA A 428 4.21 -11.42 9.84
C ALA A 428 3.72 -12.22 8.63
N ARG A 429 4.47 -12.15 7.52
CA ARG A 429 4.18 -12.90 6.28
C ARG A 429 4.27 -14.40 6.50
N ALA A 430 5.29 -14.89 7.21
CA ALA A 430 5.44 -16.30 7.54
C ALA A 430 4.27 -16.83 8.39
N VAL A 431 3.82 -16.06 9.39
CA VAL A 431 2.63 -16.41 10.19
C VAL A 431 1.38 -16.52 9.30
N GLN A 432 1.17 -15.58 8.38
CA GLN A 432 0.04 -15.63 7.44
C GLN A 432 0.11 -16.85 6.49
N ILE A 433 1.29 -17.18 5.96
CA ILE A 433 1.48 -18.38 5.14
C ILE A 433 1.08 -19.63 5.92
N VAL A 434 1.56 -19.78 7.16
CA VAL A 434 1.20 -20.95 7.98
C VAL A 434 -0.29 -20.99 8.26
N ARG A 435 -0.92 -19.84 8.57
CA ARG A 435 -2.37 -19.75 8.79
C ARG A 435 -3.18 -20.27 7.59
N ILE A 436 -2.68 -20.09 6.38
CA ILE A 436 -3.30 -20.61 5.15
C ILE A 436 -3.04 -22.11 4.97
N LEU A 437 -1.79 -22.55 5.16
CA LEU A 437 -1.39 -23.93 4.87
C LEU A 437 -1.90 -24.93 5.92
N LEU A 438 -2.01 -24.51 7.18
CA LEU A 438 -2.36 -25.41 8.28
C LEU A 438 -3.77 -26.01 8.13
N PRO A 439 -4.85 -25.23 7.86
CA PRO A 439 -6.17 -25.79 7.60
C PRO A 439 -6.23 -26.74 6.39
N ILE A 440 -5.40 -26.51 5.36
CA ILE A 440 -5.30 -27.42 4.20
C ILE A 440 -4.76 -28.79 4.65
N VAL A 441 -3.71 -28.80 5.47
CA VAL A 441 -3.12 -30.04 5.99
C VAL A 441 -4.10 -30.76 6.91
N GLU A 442 -4.80 -30.03 7.78
CA GLU A 442 -5.74 -30.61 8.75
C GLU A 442 -7.02 -31.16 8.12
N SER A 443 -7.45 -30.59 6.98
CA SER A 443 -8.65 -31.04 6.26
C SER A 443 -8.41 -32.19 5.28
N GLU A 444 -7.14 -32.56 5.01
CA GLU A 444 -6.79 -33.61 4.05
C GLU A 444 -7.12 -35.01 4.59
N VAL A 445 -8.18 -35.62 4.04
CA VAL A 445 -8.71 -36.92 4.48
C VAL A 445 -7.74 -38.07 4.22
N THR A 446 -6.92 -37.95 3.18
CA THR A 446 -5.98 -39.01 2.76
C THR A 446 -4.68 -39.03 3.58
N GLY A 447 -4.53 -38.09 4.52
CA GLY A 447 -3.30 -37.85 5.25
C GLY A 447 -2.31 -37.01 4.42
N SER A 448 -1.19 -36.65 5.05
CA SER A 448 -0.23 -35.71 4.45
C SER A 448 0.40 -36.26 3.18
N ARG A 449 0.44 -35.44 2.12
CA ARG A 449 1.02 -35.79 0.84
C ARG A 449 2.55 -35.87 0.92
N GLU A 450 3.16 -36.78 0.17
CA GLU A 450 4.62 -36.96 0.18
C GLU A 450 5.38 -35.71 -0.28
N GLU A 451 4.83 -34.99 -1.26
CA GLU A 451 5.35 -33.70 -1.74
C GLU A 451 5.45 -32.64 -0.64
N TRP A 452 4.54 -32.66 0.34
CA TRP A 452 4.53 -31.70 1.45
C TRP A 452 5.63 -32.00 2.48
N MET A 453 6.08 -33.25 2.57
CA MET A 453 7.10 -33.66 3.52
C MET A 453 8.49 -33.08 3.22
N ALA A 454 8.71 -32.51 2.04
CA ALA A 454 9.91 -31.74 1.73
C ALA A 454 10.09 -30.56 2.71
N LEU A 455 8.97 -29.94 3.14
CA LEU A 455 8.97 -28.87 4.14
C LEU A 455 9.55 -29.36 5.47
N VAL A 456 9.11 -30.55 5.93
CA VAL A 456 9.58 -31.15 7.21
C VAL A 456 11.09 -31.38 7.18
N THR A 457 11.65 -31.84 6.06
CA THR A 457 13.10 -32.00 5.92
C THR A 457 13.83 -30.65 5.95
N ALA A 458 13.29 -29.65 5.27
CA ALA A 458 13.89 -28.31 5.24
C ALA A 458 13.88 -27.63 6.61
N VAL A 459 12.77 -27.74 7.35
CA VAL A 459 12.65 -27.24 8.73
C VAL A 459 13.54 -28.03 9.69
N ALA A 460 13.69 -29.35 9.51
CA ALA A 460 14.60 -30.15 10.33
C ALA A 460 16.08 -29.77 10.15
N ALA A 461 16.45 -29.17 9.02
CA ALA A 461 17.79 -28.66 8.76
C ALA A 461 18.02 -27.26 9.34
N TRP A 462 17.04 -26.69 10.04
CA TRP A 462 17.11 -25.34 10.57
C TRP A 462 18.03 -25.21 11.80
N GLU A 463 18.86 -24.17 11.77
CA GLU A 463 19.66 -23.74 12.91
C GLU A 463 18.88 -22.71 13.73
N ALA A 464 18.24 -23.19 14.80
CA ALA A 464 17.52 -22.32 15.74
C ALA A 464 18.46 -21.24 16.30
N PRO A 465 18.03 -19.96 16.34
CA PRO A 465 18.86 -18.88 16.87
C PRO A 465 19.17 -19.09 18.35
N GLU A 466 20.40 -18.77 18.75
CA GLU A 466 20.87 -18.84 20.15
C GLU A 466 20.49 -17.60 20.97
N ALA A 467 20.00 -16.55 20.33
CA ALA A 467 19.63 -15.29 20.96
C ALA A 467 18.12 -15.08 20.91
N GLU A 468 17.58 -14.47 21.97
CA GLU A 468 16.18 -14.06 22.05
C GLU A 468 15.79 -13.15 20.87
N GLN A 469 14.68 -13.50 20.22
CA GLN A 469 14.16 -12.80 19.04
C GLN A 469 12.93 -11.96 19.39
N PRO A 470 12.55 -10.97 18.56
CA PRO A 470 11.27 -10.28 18.70
C PRO A 470 10.08 -11.25 18.74
N LEU A 471 9.00 -10.91 19.47
CA LEU A 471 7.85 -11.79 19.69
C LEU A 471 7.25 -12.31 18.39
N LEU A 472 7.06 -11.43 17.39
CA LEU A 472 6.49 -11.80 16.10
C LEU A 472 7.39 -12.77 15.30
N VAL A 473 8.71 -12.65 15.46
CA VAL A 473 9.67 -13.60 14.89
C VAL A 473 9.56 -14.96 15.57
N GLN A 474 9.42 -14.98 16.90
CA GLN A 474 9.18 -16.23 17.62
C GLN A 474 7.84 -16.87 17.21
N GLU A 475 6.78 -16.07 17.04
CA GLU A 475 5.48 -16.52 16.52
C GLU A 475 5.63 -17.22 15.17
N ALA A 476 6.37 -16.62 14.23
CA ALA A 476 6.64 -17.21 12.93
C ALA A 476 7.38 -18.55 13.04
N GLN A 477 8.38 -18.64 13.92
CA GLN A 477 9.14 -19.87 14.15
C GLN A 477 8.25 -20.98 14.73
N VAL A 478 7.45 -20.67 15.74
CA VAL A 478 6.50 -21.62 16.35
C VAL A 478 5.46 -22.07 15.33
N ALA A 479 4.93 -21.15 14.52
CA ALA A 479 3.96 -21.48 13.46
C ALA A 479 4.54 -22.49 12.45
N VAL A 480 5.79 -22.32 12.02
CA VAL A 480 6.46 -23.28 11.12
C VAL A 480 6.60 -24.67 11.76
N LEU A 481 6.88 -24.73 13.07
CA LEU A 481 6.95 -25.98 13.81
C LEU A 481 5.56 -26.64 13.95
N GLN A 482 4.51 -25.86 14.17
CA GLN A 482 3.12 -26.35 14.19
C GLN A 482 2.72 -26.95 12.85
N LEU A 483 3.01 -26.27 11.74
CA LEU A 483 2.75 -26.78 10.39
C LEU A 483 3.50 -28.10 10.12
N SER A 484 4.78 -28.16 10.50
CA SER A 484 5.59 -29.37 10.37
C SER A 484 5.05 -30.52 11.24
N THR A 485 4.54 -30.18 12.42
CA THR A 485 3.91 -31.14 13.35
C THR A 485 2.62 -31.69 12.76
N ALA A 486 1.74 -30.84 12.22
CA ALA A 486 0.52 -31.25 11.55
C ALA A 486 0.80 -32.21 10.39
N LEU A 487 1.82 -31.91 9.57
CA LEU A 487 2.26 -32.79 8.48
C LEU A 487 2.75 -34.15 9.00
N LEU A 488 3.50 -34.18 10.11
CA LEU A 488 3.98 -35.44 10.70
C LEU A 488 2.84 -36.23 11.34
N VAL A 489 1.86 -35.57 11.95
CA VAL A 489 0.67 -36.21 12.53
C VAL A 489 -0.17 -36.88 11.45
N GLY A 490 -0.43 -36.16 10.35
CA GLY A 490 -1.19 -36.64 9.20
C GLY A 490 -0.46 -37.65 8.31
N ALA A 491 0.86 -37.82 8.47
CA ALA A 491 1.66 -38.75 7.68
C ALA A 491 1.32 -40.23 7.97
N THR A 492 1.44 -41.08 6.94
CA THR A 492 1.30 -42.54 7.09
C THR A 492 2.40 -43.13 7.97
N GLU A 493 2.17 -44.29 8.58
CA GLU A 493 3.19 -44.97 9.43
C GLU A 493 4.51 -45.23 8.70
N GLY A 494 4.45 -45.55 7.40
CA GLY A 494 5.66 -45.71 6.58
C GLY A 494 6.42 -44.39 6.41
N MET A 495 5.71 -43.27 6.24
CA MET A 495 6.31 -41.94 6.19
C MET A 495 6.89 -41.54 7.55
N LYS A 496 6.15 -41.68 8.65
CA LYS A 496 6.65 -41.38 10.00
C LYS A 496 7.98 -42.07 10.29
N ARG A 497 8.11 -43.35 9.93
CA ARG A 497 9.38 -44.10 10.06
C ARG A 497 10.52 -43.55 9.21
N ARG A 498 10.24 -43.05 8.00
CA ARG A 498 11.26 -42.43 7.13
C ARG A 498 11.73 -41.07 7.68
N TYR A 499 10.86 -40.34 8.35
CA TYR A 499 11.12 -38.99 8.86
C TYR A 499 11.45 -38.95 10.36
N VAL A 500 11.84 -40.07 10.99
CA VAL A 500 12.19 -40.13 12.43
C VAL A 500 13.35 -39.19 12.77
N HIS A 501 14.36 -39.09 11.90
CA HIS A 501 15.48 -38.17 12.10
C HIS A 501 15.04 -36.71 12.02
N SER A 502 14.22 -36.36 11.02
CA SER A 502 13.64 -35.01 10.90
C SER A 502 12.76 -34.67 12.11
N THR A 503 11.93 -35.61 12.57
CA THR A 503 11.10 -35.47 13.78
C THR A 503 11.95 -35.19 15.01
N SER A 504 13.06 -35.91 15.16
CA SER A 504 13.99 -35.71 16.28
C SER A 504 14.71 -34.37 16.23
N ALA A 505 15.05 -33.88 15.02
CA ALA A 505 15.67 -32.58 14.84
C ALA A 505 14.69 -31.43 15.17
N ILE A 506 13.44 -31.53 14.69
CA ILE A 506 12.36 -30.57 14.99
C ILE A 506 12.07 -30.51 16.48
N LEU A 507 12.05 -31.66 17.18
CA LEU A 507 11.95 -31.70 18.64
C LEU A 507 13.11 -30.96 19.32
N GLY A 508 14.34 -31.13 18.85
CA GLY A 508 15.50 -30.43 19.38
C GLY A 508 15.47 -28.92 19.12
N ILE A 509 14.88 -28.49 18.00
CA ILE A 509 14.62 -27.08 17.70
C ILE A 509 13.57 -26.52 18.67
N ALA A 510 12.42 -27.19 18.81
CA ALA A 510 11.33 -26.76 19.69
C ALA A 510 11.78 -26.64 21.15
N ALA A 511 12.59 -27.58 21.65
CA ALA A 511 13.13 -27.55 23.00
C ALA A 511 14.07 -26.35 23.22
N ARG A 512 14.91 -26.02 22.23
CA ARG A 512 15.77 -24.82 22.29
C ARG A 512 14.96 -23.53 22.29
N LEU A 513 13.88 -23.45 21.52
CA LEU A 513 13.00 -22.28 21.56
C LEU A 513 12.25 -22.18 22.89
N GLU A 514 11.84 -23.30 23.48
CA GLU A 514 11.21 -23.34 24.81
C GLU A 514 12.13 -22.78 25.91
N GLU A 515 13.45 -23.02 25.83
CA GLU A 515 14.42 -22.46 26.81
C GLU A 515 14.42 -20.92 26.84
N HIS A 516 14.03 -20.27 25.75
CA HIS A 516 13.95 -18.81 25.64
C HIS A 516 12.56 -18.25 26.03
N VAL A 517 11.59 -19.14 26.30
CA VAL A 517 10.20 -18.82 26.52
C VAL A 517 9.88 -19.08 28.00
N GLY A 518 9.80 -18.01 28.79
CA GLY A 518 9.51 -18.07 30.23
C GLY A 518 8.11 -18.64 30.56
N ASP A 519 7.83 -18.82 31.85
CA ASP A 519 6.64 -19.57 32.29
C ASP A 519 5.30 -18.94 31.84
N ASP A 520 5.25 -17.60 31.76
CA ASP A 520 4.06 -16.80 31.42
C ASP A 520 4.07 -16.30 29.95
N HIS A 521 4.93 -16.85 29.10
CA HIS A 521 5.08 -16.38 27.72
C HIS A 521 3.91 -16.85 26.82
N PRO A 522 3.36 -15.98 25.95
CA PRO A 522 2.16 -16.30 25.15
C PRO A 522 2.33 -17.50 24.21
N LEU A 523 3.54 -17.82 23.80
CA LEU A 523 3.84 -18.92 22.87
C LEU A 523 4.14 -20.26 23.55
N ARG A 524 4.16 -20.30 24.89
CA ARG A 524 4.56 -21.50 25.62
C ARG A 524 3.62 -22.67 25.37
N GLU A 525 2.31 -22.43 25.40
CA GLU A 525 1.31 -23.49 25.17
C GLU A 525 1.50 -24.14 23.79
N SER A 526 1.66 -23.33 22.75
CA SER A 526 1.92 -23.77 21.38
C SER A 526 3.20 -24.61 21.25
N LEU A 527 4.28 -24.21 21.92
CA LEU A 527 5.55 -24.95 21.93
C LEU A 527 5.45 -26.27 22.68
N VAL A 528 4.79 -26.27 23.84
CA VAL A 528 4.56 -27.48 24.65
C VAL A 528 3.71 -28.47 23.87
N ASP A 529 2.69 -28.02 23.13
CA ASP A 529 1.89 -28.90 22.28
C ASP A 529 2.73 -29.57 21.17
N VAL A 530 3.59 -28.81 20.50
CA VAL A 530 4.55 -29.35 19.52
C VAL A 530 5.44 -30.43 20.16
N LEU A 531 6.04 -30.14 21.31
CA LEU A 531 6.92 -31.05 22.04
C LEU A 531 6.21 -32.34 22.47
N GLN A 532 5.00 -32.21 23.02
CA GLN A 532 4.20 -33.35 23.46
C GLN A 532 3.73 -34.19 22.29
N THR A 533 3.26 -33.57 21.22
CA THR A 533 2.72 -34.25 20.05
C THR A 533 3.81 -35.01 19.30
N LEU A 534 4.93 -34.37 18.99
CA LEU A 534 6.06 -35.05 18.34
C LEU A 534 6.78 -36.03 19.26
N GLY A 535 6.79 -35.79 20.57
CA GLY A 535 7.35 -36.72 21.56
C GLY A 535 6.67 -38.08 21.56
N ARG A 536 5.40 -38.18 21.16
CA ARG A 536 4.66 -39.45 21.02
C ARG A 536 5.11 -40.30 19.84
N PHE A 537 5.85 -39.74 18.89
CA PHE A 537 6.37 -40.46 17.71
C PHE A 537 7.74 -41.10 17.93
N ARG A 538 8.34 -40.90 19.11
CA ARG A 538 9.61 -41.52 19.51
C ARG A 538 9.44 -42.92 20.09
#